data_AF-A0A814KXA5-F1
#
_entry.id   AF-A0A814KXA5-F1
#
_cell.length_a   1.000
_cell.length_b   1.000
_cell.length_c   1.000
_cell.angle_alpha   90.00
_cell.angle_beta   90.00
_cell.angle_gamma   90.00
#
_symmetry.space_group_name_H-M   'P 1'
#
loop_
_entity.id
_entity.type
_entity.pdbx_description
1 polymer ?
#
loop_
_entity_poly.entity_id
_entity_poly.type
_entity_poly.pdbx_seq_one_letter_code
_entity_poly.pdbx_strand_id
1 'polypeptide(L)'
;MPNSTQAVAPYAPRRYQGLDQKTDTVSNQLTVRDVQWNMTDLPSASSSGSVPTTSWKPIIIVLTVLVVVVCVAAVGIPFLLLQHQQQVQQLLLQHQRRQPLQLQPQPQQPHQRRQQQPHQRRQQQPQRRRQQQPQRRPLPLRHLRPLPLRQRQLQQVTANLPAACSSYTTISDSTRRVSYTTFVGCDSSSFSSSGMWVRFTGSGGTTIPTYAPGTSVCGTSATGWYASTVPSSGATASGTLCYQWTSSTCQWSSSIQVANCNTYYVYFLYPSPVCNLRVCTV
;
A
#
# COMPACT_ATOMS: atom_id res chain seq x y z
N MET A 1 28.51 52.89 -38.50
CA MET A 1 28.65 52.04 -39.71
C MET A 1 30.13 51.98 -40.03
N PRO A 2 30.77 50.82 -40.31
CA PRO A 2 30.34 49.40 -40.28
C PRO A 2 30.93 48.68 -39.03
N ASN A 3 30.32 47.65 -38.44
CA ASN A 3 30.03 46.28 -38.89
C ASN A 3 31.28 45.40 -39.12
N SER A 4 31.55 44.49 -38.18
CA SER A 4 32.25 43.24 -38.42
C SER A 4 31.98 42.25 -37.28
N THR A 5 30.90 41.51 -37.48
CA THR A 5 30.67 40.13 -37.04
C THR A 5 31.95 39.31 -36.85
N GLN A 6 32.10 38.66 -35.69
CA GLN A 6 32.90 37.44 -35.56
C GLN A 6 32.06 36.33 -34.94
N ALA A 7 32.15 35.18 -35.59
CA ALA A 7 31.31 34.02 -35.45
C ALA A 7 31.57 33.25 -34.15
N VAL A 8 30.49 32.78 -33.52
CA VAL A 8 30.56 31.75 -32.49
C VAL A 8 30.68 30.40 -33.19
N ALA A 9 31.76 29.69 -32.90
CA ALA A 9 32.04 28.35 -33.44
C ALA A 9 31.00 27.31 -32.97
N PRO A 10 30.69 26.30 -33.80
CA PRO A 10 29.74 25.25 -33.43
C PRO A 10 30.34 24.27 -32.41
N TYR A 11 29.53 23.90 -31.43
CA TYR A 11 29.79 22.80 -30.50
C TYR A 11 29.97 21.48 -31.26
N ALA A 12 31.15 20.87 -31.11
CA ALA A 12 31.42 19.52 -31.59
C ALA A 12 30.93 18.47 -30.55
N PRO A 13 30.25 17.39 -30.97
CA PRO A 13 29.94 16.27 -30.08
C PRO A 13 31.17 15.38 -29.86
N ARG A 14 31.44 15.03 -28.59
CA ARG A 14 32.48 14.03 -28.24
C ARG A 14 32.07 12.65 -28.76
N ARG A 15 32.91 12.10 -29.66
CA ARG A 15 33.06 10.66 -29.89
C ARG A 15 33.50 9.98 -28.60
N TYR A 16 32.80 8.93 -28.19
CA TYR A 16 33.39 7.85 -27.40
C TYR A 16 33.52 6.64 -28.31
N GLN A 17 34.76 6.28 -28.65
CA GLN A 17 35.11 4.97 -29.19
C GLN A 17 35.42 4.03 -28.01
N GLY A 18 35.01 2.78 -28.18
CA GLY A 18 34.88 1.79 -27.12
C GLY A 18 36.17 1.20 -26.57
N LEU A 19 35.99 0.39 -25.53
CA LEU A 19 36.92 -0.62 -25.05
C LEU A 19 36.11 -1.85 -24.65
N ASP A 20 36.43 -2.94 -25.32
CA ASP A 20 35.88 -4.29 -25.18
C ASP A 20 36.50 -5.09 -24.04
N GLN A 21 35.72 -6.07 -23.57
CA GLN A 21 36.09 -7.33 -22.87
C GLN A 21 36.67 -7.20 -21.44
N LYS A 22 36.30 -8.04 -20.46
CA LYS A 22 36.10 -9.50 -20.51
C LYS A 22 35.35 -9.99 -19.24
N THR A 23 34.42 -10.92 -19.47
CA THR A 23 33.90 -12.03 -18.63
C THR A 23 34.12 -12.04 -17.11
N ASP A 24 33.05 -12.30 -16.37
CA ASP A 24 33.00 -13.51 -15.53
C ASP A 24 31.59 -14.11 -15.50
N THR A 25 31.57 -15.40 -15.81
CA THR A 25 30.40 -16.26 -15.94
C THR A 25 30.24 -17.01 -14.63
N VAL A 26 29.14 -16.81 -13.89
CA VAL A 26 28.60 -17.87 -13.02
C VAL A 26 27.10 -17.98 -13.25
N SER A 27 26.75 -19.16 -13.74
CA SER A 27 25.43 -19.64 -14.11
C SER A 27 24.48 -19.66 -12.91
N ASN A 28 23.25 -19.17 -13.10
CA ASN A 28 22.06 -19.79 -12.51
C ASN A 28 20.88 -19.59 -13.48
N GLN A 29 20.61 -20.65 -14.22
CA GLN A 29 19.52 -20.79 -15.18
C GLN A 29 18.19 -21.00 -14.44
N LEU A 30 17.27 -20.03 -14.57
CA LEU A 30 15.82 -20.26 -14.52
C LEU A 30 15.23 -19.47 -15.69
N THR A 31 15.05 -20.17 -16.81
CA THR A 31 14.52 -19.62 -18.06
C THR A 31 13.02 -19.35 -17.90
N VAL A 32 12.64 -18.08 -17.74
CA VAL A 32 11.29 -17.63 -18.05
C VAL A 32 11.21 -17.58 -19.57
N ARG A 33 10.40 -18.47 -20.15
CA ARG A 33 10.14 -18.51 -21.59
C ARG A 33 9.58 -17.16 -22.05
N ASP A 34 10.23 -16.58 -23.05
CA ASP A 34 9.77 -15.42 -23.79
C ASP A 34 8.39 -15.71 -24.41
N VAL A 35 7.35 -15.00 -23.97
CA VAL A 35 6.11 -14.89 -24.73
C VAL A 35 6.22 -13.64 -25.60
N GLN A 36 6.80 -13.82 -26.76
CA GLN A 36 6.80 -12.83 -27.83
C GLN A 36 5.45 -12.91 -28.56
N TRP A 37 4.55 -11.96 -28.29
CA TRP A 37 3.33 -11.81 -29.09
C TRP A 37 3.66 -11.07 -30.38
N ASN A 38 3.90 -11.83 -31.45
CA ASN A 38 4.02 -11.29 -32.80
C ASN A 38 2.62 -11.17 -33.42
N MET A 39 2.14 -9.94 -33.62
CA MET A 39 0.87 -9.63 -34.29
C MET A 39 1.09 -9.47 -35.81
N THR A 40 1.35 -10.59 -36.49
CA THR A 40 1.21 -10.69 -37.94
C THR A 40 0.76 -12.11 -38.25
N ASP A 41 -0.55 -12.31 -38.36
CA ASP A 41 -1.20 -13.36 -39.16
C ASP A 41 -2.73 -13.25 -38.98
N LEU A 42 -3.37 -12.44 -39.83
CA LEU A 42 -4.81 -12.52 -40.08
C LEU A 42 -5.00 -13.27 -41.41
N PRO A 43 -5.54 -14.50 -41.41
CA PRO A 43 -5.97 -15.11 -42.65
C PRO A 43 -7.41 -14.68 -42.98
N SER A 44 -7.59 -14.18 -44.20
CA SER A 44 -8.89 -14.00 -44.84
C SER A 44 -9.53 -15.38 -45.05
N ALA A 45 -10.61 -15.68 -44.32
CA ALA A 45 -11.34 -16.92 -44.48
C ALA A 45 -12.52 -16.74 -45.45
N SER A 46 -12.37 -17.28 -46.66
CA SER A 46 -13.47 -17.66 -47.54
C SER A 46 -13.48 -19.19 -47.66
N SER A 47 -14.47 -19.86 -47.10
CA SER A 47 -14.94 -21.15 -47.61
C SER A 47 -16.27 -21.55 -46.98
N SER A 48 -17.23 -21.76 -47.87
CA SER A 48 -18.47 -22.48 -47.67
C SER A 48 -18.17 -23.95 -47.34
N GLY A 49 -18.51 -24.39 -46.13
CA GLY A 49 -18.48 -25.78 -45.71
C GLY A 49 -19.66 -26.07 -44.78
N SER A 50 -20.61 -26.87 -45.26
CA SER A 50 -21.78 -27.33 -44.51
C SER A 50 -21.38 -28.26 -43.35
N VAL A 51 -21.78 -27.90 -42.13
CA VAL A 51 -21.52 -28.63 -40.87
C VAL A 51 -22.62 -29.67 -40.61
N PRO A 52 -22.31 -30.92 -40.22
CA PRO A 52 -23.32 -31.92 -39.89
C PRO A 52 -23.93 -31.63 -38.50
N THR A 53 -25.26 -31.59 -38.42
CA THR A 53 -26.00 -31.39 -37.17
C THR A 53 -26.16 -32.70 -36.41
N THR A 54 -25.14 -33.14 -35.68
CA THR A 54 -25.34 -34.06 -34.56
C THR A 54 -25.80 -33.26 -33.34
N SER A 55 -26.86 -33.71 -32.68
CA SER A 55 -27.46 -33.00 -31.54
C SER A 55 -26.56 -33.08 -30.31
N TRP A 56 -25.70 -32.07 -30.10
CA TRP A 56 -24.83 -31.91 -28.92
C TRP A 56 -25.56 -31.32 -27.70
N LYS A 57 -26.83 -30.92 -27.88
CA LYS A 57 -27.68 -30.33 -26.83
C LYS A 57 -27.76 -31.17 -25.54
N PRO A 58 -27.89 -32.52 -25.56
CA PRO A 58 -27.95 -33.29 -24.32
C PRO A 58 -26.60 -33.34 -23.59
N ILE A 59 -25.47 -33.35 -24.30
CA ILE A 59 -24.13 -33.40 -23.70
C ILE A 59 -23.84 -32.10 -22.93
N ILE A 60 -24.18 -30.95 -23.51
CA ILE A 60 -24.00 -29.64 -22.86
C ILE A 60 -24.85 -29.55 -21.58
N ILE A 61 -26.11 -30.01 -21.62
CA ILE A 61 -26.98 -30.00 -20.44
C ILE A 61 -26.39 -30.87 -19.33
N VAL A 62 -25.96 -32.08 -19.64
CA VAL A 62 -25.33 -32.98 -18.66
C VAL A 62 -24.08 -32.34 -18.06
N LEU A 63 -23.20 -31.74 -18.88
CA LEU A 63 -22.00 -31.05 -18.40
C LEU A 63 -22.33 -29.84 -17.52
N THR A 64 -23.33 -29.03 -17.89
CA THR A 64 -23.74 -27.87 -17.07
C THR A 64 -24.33 -28.29 -15.72
N VAL A 65 -25.15 -29.34 -15.69
CA VAL A 65 -25.71 -29.87 -14.44
C VAL A 65 -24.59 -30.43 -13.56
N LEU A 66 -23.62 -31.15 -14.15
CA LEU A 66 -22.48 -31.70 -13.42
C LEU A 66 -21.58 -30.61 -12.83
N VAL A 67 -21.30 -29.54 -13.59
CA VAL A 67 -20.53 -28.37 -13.10
C VAL A 67 -21.27 -27.66 -11.97
N VAL A 68 -22.59 -27.46 -12.07
CA VAL A 68 -23.39 -26.83 -11.00
C VAL A 68 -23.39 -27.70 -9.73
N VAL A 69 -23.59 -29.01 -9.87
CA VAL A 69 -23.55 -29.95 -8.72
C VAL A 69 -22.17 -29.96 -8.06
N VAL A 70 -21.09 -29.98 -8.85
CA VAL A 70 -19.71 -29.93 -8.34
C VAL A 70 -19.43 -28.59 -7.65
N CYS A 71 -19.88 -27.45 -8.21
CA CYS A 71 -19.74 -26.13 -7.57
C CYS A 71 -20.49 -26.05 -6.24
N VAL A 72 -21.74 -26.53 -6.18
CA VAL A 72 -22.53 -26.52 -4.94
C VAL A 72 -21.88 -27.39 -3.86
N ALA A 73 -21.38 -28.57 -4.24
CA ALA A 73 -20.72 -29.48 -3.30
C ALA A 73 -19.33 -28.98 -2.85
N ALA A 74 -18.52 -28.43 -3.78
CA ALA A 74 -17.15 -28.04 -3.51
C ALA A 74 -16.99 -26.62 -2.92
N VAL A 75 -17.97 -25.74 -3.13
CA VAL A 75 -17.89 -24.33 -2.68
C VAL A 75 -18.98 -23.98 -1.69
N GLY A 76 -20.23 -24.43 -1.91
CA GLY A 76 -21.36 -24.11 -1.04
C GLY A 76 -21.27 -24.78 0.33
N ILE A 77 -20.97 -26.09 0.37
CA ILE A 77 -20.89 -26.84 1.63
C ILE A 77 -19.74 -26.34 2.52
N PRO A 78 -18.50 -26.12 2.01
CA PRO A 78 -17.43 -25.56 2.83
C PRO A 78 -17.70 -24.14 3.33
N PHE A 79 -18.40 -23.31 2.55
CA PHE A 79 -18.77 -21.96 2.97
C PHE A 79 -19.79 -21.98 4.12
N LEU A 80 -20.81 -22.84 4.05
CA LEU A 80 -21.79 -23.01 5.13
C LEU A 80 -21.15 -23.60 6.40
N LEU A 81 -20.23 -24.56 6.25
CA LEU A 81 -19.43 -25.08 7.37
C LEU A 81 -18.56 -23.99 8.00
N LEU A 82 -17.91 -23.15 7.20
CA LEU A 82 -17.10 -22.04 7.69
C LEU A 82 -17.94 -21.00 8.42
N GLN A 83 -19.13 -20.68 7.89
CA GLN A 83 -20.07 -19.76 8.52
C GLN A 83 -20.58 -20.31 9.87
N HIS A 84 -20.90 -21.61 9.94
CA HIS A 84 -21.31 -22.26 11.19
C HIS A 84 -20.17 -22.29 12.22
N GLN A 85 -18.93 -22.58 11.81
CA GLN A 85 -17.76 -22.53 12.70
C GLN A 85 -17.54 -21.12 13.28
N GLN A 86 -17.68 -20.07 12.47
CA GLN A 86 -17.57 -18.69 12.94
C GLN A 86 -18.67 -18.32 13.95
N GLN A 87 -19.91 -18.76 13.73
CA GLN A 87 -21.01 -18.52 14.68
C GLN A 87 -20.75 -19.21 16.03
N VAL A 88 -20.30 -20.46 16.03
CA VAL A 88 -19.95 -21.18 17.27
C VAL A 88 -18.81 -20.47 18.00
N GLN A 89 -17.79 -19.99 17.29
CA GLN A 89 -16.66 -19.29 17.91
C GLN A 89 -17.09 -17.97 18.57
N GLN A 90 -18.00 -17.22 17.95
CA GLN A 90 -18.54 -15.99 18.54
C GLN A 90 -19.40 -16.28 19.78
N LEU A 91 -20.22 -17.33 19.75
CA LEU A 91 -21.02 -17.77 20.91
C LEU A 91 -20.12 -18.19 22.08
N LEU A 92 -19.05 -18.94 21.84
CA LEU A 92 -18.09 -19.33 22.87
C LEU A 92 -17.38 -18.11 23.49
N LEU A 93 -17.00 -17.13 22.68
CA LEU A 93 -16.41 -15.87 23.16
C LEU A 93 -17.41 -15.05 24.00
N GLN A 94 -18.69 -15.03 23.61
CA GLN A 94 -19.74 -14.37 24.41
C GLN A 94 -19.96 -15.10 25.74
N HIS A 95 -19.92 -16.44 25.76
CA HIS A 95 -20.05 -17.21 27.00
C HIS A 95 -18.85 -16.96 27.94
N GLN A 96 -17.62 -16.90 27.42
CA GLN A 96 -16.44 -16.58 28.23
C GLN A 96 -16.46 -15.14 28.78
N ARG A 97 -16.98 -14.16 28.02
CA ARG A 97 -17.20 -12.80 28.54
C ARG A 97 -18.32 -12.72 29.57
N ARG A 98 -19.29 -13.63 29.51
CA ARG A 98 -20.42 -13.69 30.45
C ARG A 98 -20.13 -14.52 31.70
N GLN A 99 -19.08 -15.34 31.75
CA GLN A 99 -18.61 -15.95 32.99
C GLN A 99 -18.04 -14.84 33.89
N PRO A 100 -18.76 -14.41 34.94
CA PRO A 100 -18.19 -13.51 35.92
C PRO A 100 -17.12 -14.29 36.68
N LEU A 101 -16.11 -13.60 37.21
CA LEU A 101 -15.24 -14.13 38.27
C LEU A 101 -16.09 -14.66 39.44
N GLN A 102 -16.57 -15.90 39.37
CA GLN A 102 -17.18 -16.64 40.46
C GLN A 102 -16.09 -17.47 41.14
N LEU A 103 -15.09 -16.78 41.68
CA LEU A 103 -14.31 -17.32 42.79
C LEU A 103 -13.93 -16.17 43.73
N GLN A 104 -14.96 -15.49 44.23
CA GLN A 104 -14.81 -14.64 45.40
C GLN A 104 -15.31 -15.44 46.61
N PRO A 105 -14.42 -15.85 47.54
CA PRO A 105 -14.84 -16.58 48.73
C PRO A 105 -15.75 -15.68 49.57
N GLN A 106 -16.85 -16.23 50.04
CA GLN A 106 -17.76 -15.58 50.98
C GLN A 106 -17.01 -15.07 52.23
N PRO A 107 -17.50 -14.00 52.88
CA PRO A 107 -16.97 -13.57 54.16
C PRO A 107 -17.26 -14.62 55.22
N GLN A 108 -16.26 -15.42 55.60
CA GLN A 108 -16.34 -16.23 56.81
C GLN A 108 -16.32 -15.32 58.04
N GLN A 109 -17.19 -15.65 59.00
CA GLN A 109 -17.36 -14.93 60.26
C GLN A 109 -16.03 -14.79 61.05
N PRO A 110 -15.87 -13.72 61.87
CA PRO A 110 -14.59 -13.35 62.47
C PRO A 110 -14.01 -14.33 63.50
N HIS A 111 -14.73 -15.38 63.90
CA HIS A 111 -14.36 -16.20 65.05
C HIS A 111 -13.58 -17.49 64.77
N GLN A 112 -13.33 -17.87 63.51
CA GLN A 112 -12.51 -19.06 63.20
C GLN A 112 -11.11 -18.78 62.63
N ARG A 113 -10.75 -17.51 62.41
CA ARG A 113 -9.46 -17.14 61.78
C ARG A 113 -8.25 -17.13 62.72
N ARG A 114 -8.39 -17.59 63.97
CA ARG A 114 -7.34 -17.43 65.00
C ARG A 114 -6.46 -18.66 65.24
N GLN A 115 -6.72 -19.81 64.61
CA GLN A 115 -5.97 -21.03 64.93
C GLN A 115 -5.13 -21.65 63.80
N GLN A 116 -5.13 -21.12 62.56
CA GLN A 116 -4.42 -21.77 61.44
C GLN A 116 -3.28 -20.97 60.79
N GLN A 117 -2.82 -19.84 61.33
CA GLN A 117 -1.82 -19.00 60.65
C GLN A 117 -0.46 -18.73 61.34
N PRO A 118 0.24 -19.73 61.92
CA PRO A 118 1.70 -19.60 62.10
C PRO A 118 2.52 -20.14 60.92
N HIS A 119 2.04 -21.14 60.17
CA HIS A 119 2.92 -21.90 59.25
C HIS A 119 3.01 -21.37 57.81
N GLN A 120 2.05 -20.59 57.31
CA GLN A 120 2.11 -20.08 55.93
C GLN A 120 2.86 -18.73 55.77
N ARG A 121 3.14 -18.01 56.87
CA ARG A 121 3.87 -16.72 56.80
C ARG A 121 5.36 -16.87 56.48
N ARG A 122 5.97 -18.04 56.71
CA ARG A 122 7.41 -18.26 56.48
C ARG A 122 7.79 -18.52 55.02
N GLN A 123 6.88 -19.01 54.18
CA GLN A 123 7.21 -19.34 52.78
C GLN A 123 7.01 -18.20 51.78
N GLN A 124 6.25 -17.14 52.12
CA GLN A 124 5.98 -16.02 51.20
C GLN A 124 6.92 -14.81 51.37
N GLN A 125 7.83 -14.85 52.35
CA GLN A 125 8.73 -13.72 52.64
C GLN A 125 9.81 -13.45 51.58
N PRO A 126 10.35 -14.43 50.82
CA PRO A 126 11.37 -14.14 49.80
C PRO A 126 10.83 -13.40 48.56
N GLN A 127 9.55 -13.53 48.23
CA GLN A 127 9.00 -13.00 46.97
C GLN A 127 8.50 -11.56 47.04
N ARG A 128 8.19 -11.02 48.23
CA ARG A 128 7.78 -9.61 48.36
C ARG A 128 8.91 -8.60 48.16
N ARG A 129 10.18 -9.02 48.22
CA ARG A 129 11.33 -8.11 48.01
C ARG A 129 11.67 -7.83 46.54
N ARG A 130 11.19 -8.63 45.57
CA ARG A 130 11.47 -8.39 44.13
C ARG A 130 10.45 -7.50 43.42
N GLN A 131 9.26 -7.27 43.99
CA GLN A 131 8.23 -6.41 43.39
C GLN A 131 8.20 -4.97 43.92
N GLN A 132 9.00 -4.64 44.94
CA GLN A 132 9.22 -3.26 45.35
C GLN A 132 10.39 -2.67 44.54
N GLN A 133 10.19 -2.59 43.23
CA GLN A 133 10.92 -1.60 42.43
C GLN A 133 10.54 -0.22 43.01
N PRO A 134 11.49 0.73 43.18
CA PRO A 134 11.14 2.06 43.64
C PRO A 134 10.18 2.64 42.59
N GLN A 135 8.90 2.76 42.94
CA GLN A 135 8.00 3.56 42.13
C GLN A 135 8.61 4.95 42.10
N ARG A 136 9.12 5.34 40.93
CA ARG A 136 9.55 6.71 40.68
C ARG A 136 8.33 7.57 41.00
N ARG A 137 8.41 8.25 42.14
CA ARG A 137 7.39 9.18 42.60
C ARG A 137 7.06 10.08 41.41
N PRO A 138 5.79 10.16 40.94
CA PRO A 138 5.45 11.04 39.84
C PRO A 138 5.97 12.43 40.17
N LEU A 139 6.78 13.03 39.29
CA LEU A 139 7.28 14.38 39.52
C LEU A 139 6.07 15.29 39.80
N PRO A 140 6.12 16.14 40.83
CA PRO A 140 5.04 17.06 41.09
C PRO A 140 4.80 17.93 39.85
N LEU A 141 3.61 17.84 39.27
CA LEU A 141 3.15 18.60 38.09
C LEU A 141 3.12 20.14 38.30
N ARG A 142 3.65 20.63 39.43
CA ARG A 142 3.59 22.04 39.82
C ARG A 142 4.56 22.95 39.08
N HIS A 143 5.42 22.45 38.19
CA HIS A 143 6.44 23.25 37.51
C HIS A 143 6.38 23.23 35.99
N LEU A 144 5.36 22.62 35.38
CA LEU A 144 5.13 22.82 33.96
C LEU A 144 4.50 24.20 33.77
N ARG A 145 5.34 25.19 33.43
CA ARG A 145 4.86 26.48 32.91
C ARG A 145 3.87 26.19 31.79
N PRO A 146 2.66 26.77 31.80
CA PRO A 146 1.75 26.69 30.67
C PRO A 146 2.50 27.10 29.41
N LEU A 147 2.50 26.23 28.40
CA LEU A 147 3.10 26.55 27.11
C LEU A 147 2.50 27.87 26.61
N PRO A 148 3.32 28.77 26.01
CA PRO A 148 2.82 29.97 25.35
C PRO A 148 1.65 29.62 24.44
N LEU A 149 0.62 30.47 24.35
CA LEU A 149 -0.58 30.22 23.54
C LEU A 149 -0.23 29.82 22.10
N ARG A 150 0.81 30.43 21.53
CA ARG A 150 1.35 30.10 20.20
C ARG A 150 1.86 28.66 20.09
N GLN A 151 2.50 28.13 21.13
CA GLN A 151 2.99 26.75 21.18
C GLN A 151 1.85 25.75 21.43
N ARG A 152 0.84 26.11 22.23
CA ARG A 152 -0.40 25.32 22.35
C ARG A 152 -1.16 25.23 21.04
N GLN A 153 -1.26 26.34 20.30
CA GLN A 153 -1.91 26.38 18.99
C GLN A 153 -1.16 25.51 17.98
N LEU A 154 0.18 25.60 17.91
CA LEU A 154 0.99 24.72 17.05
C LEU A 154 0.82 23.24 17.42
N GLN A 155 0.79 22.90 18.71
CA GLN A 155 0.56 21.52 19.16
C GLN A 155 -0.84 21.02 18.82
N GLN A 156 -1.87 21.85 18.95
CA GLN A 156 -3.24 21.49 18.55
C GLN A 156 -3.38 21.31 17.04
N VAL A 157 -2.69 22.14 16.24
CA VAL A 157 -2.65 21.98 14.78
C VAL A 157 -1.98 20.65 14.41
N THR A 158 -0.89 20.26 15.06
CA THR A 158 -0.25 18.96 14.81
C THR A 158 -1.04 17.76 15.34
N ALA A 159 -1.85 17.93 16.39
CA ALA A 159 -2.67 16.85 16.97
C ALA A 159 -3.90 16.50 16.10
N ASN A 160 -4.31 17.40 15.21
CA ASN A 160 -5.47 17.21 14.33
C ASN A 160 -5.10 16.78 12.91
N LEU A 161 -3.81 16.58 12.61
CA LEU A 161 -3.36 16.13 11.31
C LEU A 161 -3.45 14.59 11.16
N PRO A 162 -3.64 14.08 9.94
CA PRO A 162 -3.51 12.65 9.68
C PRO A 162 -2.17 12.08 10.14
N ALA A 163 -2.16 10.85 10.64
CA ALA A 163 -0.91 10.20 11.09
C ALA A 163 0.15 10.11 9.97
N ALA A 164 -0.29 10.00 8.72
CA ALA A 164 0.54 10.05 7.52
C ALA A 164 1.37 11.34 7.38
N CYS A 165 0.98 12.43 8.04
CA CYS A 165 1.70 13.70 8.04
C CYS A 165 2.94 13.70 8.93
N SER A 166 3.10 12.71 9.81
CA SER A 166 4.19 12.61 10.77
C SER A 166 5.24 11.57 10.39
N SER A 167 4.92 10.62 9.51
CA SER A 167 5.84 9.56 9.08
C SER A 167 5.57 9.19 7.62
N TYR A 168 6.56 9.47 6.76
CA TYR A 168 6.53 9.22 5.32
C TYR A 168 7.96 9.19 4.76
N THR A 169 8.11 8.61 3.57
CA THR A 169 9.34 8.68 2.78
C THR A 169 9.28 9.85 1.82
N THR A 170 10.40 10.54 1.65
CA THR A 170 10.49 11.67 0.72
C THR A 170 11.06 11.21 -0.62
N ILE A 171 10.46 11.65 -1.72
CA ILE A 171 10.98 11.47 -3.08
C ILE A 171 11.18 12.84 -3.72
N SER A 172 12.38 13.10 -4.22
CA SER A 172 12.77 14.38 -4.85
C SER A 172 13.29 14.23 -6.29
N ASP A 173 13.05 13.06 -6.89
CA ASP A 173 13.48 12.71 -8.23
C ASP A 173 12.95 13.69 -9.29
N SER A 174 13.87 14.46 -9.88
CA SER A 174 13.58 15.50 -10.88
C SER A 174 12.91 14.95 -12.14
N THR A 175 13.13 13.68 -12.46
CA THR A 175 12.60 13.05 -13.67
C THR A 175 11.11 12.75 -13.59
N ARG A 176 10.50 12.85 -12.40
CA ARG A 176 9.05 12.68 -12.20
C ARG A 176 8.22 13.92 -12.57
N ARG A 177 8.86 15.05 -12.84
CA ARG A 177 8.15 16.26 -13.26
C ARG A 177 7.46 16.04 -14.61
N VAL A 178 6.22 16.49 -14.77
CA VAL A 178 5.48 16.38 -16.06
C VAL A 178 6.19 17.03 -17.25
N SER A 179 7.13 17.95 -17.03
CA SER A 179 7.94 18.56 -18.10
C SER A 179 9.14 17.71 -18.54
N TYR A 180 9.42 16.60 -17.86
CA TYR A 180 10.53 15.70 -18.20
C TYR A 180 10.08 14.69 -19.25
N THR A 181 10.77 14.62 -20.39
CA THR A 181 10.30 13.88 -21.59
C THR A 181 11.17 12.68 -21.96
N THR A 182 12.34 12.50 -21.33
CA THR A 182 13.22 11.35 -21.59
C THR A 182 12.73 10.14 -20.80
N PHE A 183 12.70 8.95 -21.38
CA PHE A 183 12.30 7.74 -20.65
C PHE A 183 13.33 7.35 -19.57
N VAL A 184 12.86 6.97 -18.38
CA VAL A 184 13.69 6.49 -17.26
C VAL A 184 13.27 5.10 -16.84
N GLY A 185 11.96 4.88 -16.63
CA GLY A 185 11.47 3.58 -16.18
C GLY A 185 10.04 3.61 -15.63
N CYS A 186 9.82 2.77 -14.62
CA CYS A 186 8.51 2.45 -14.05
C CYS A 186 8.56 2.32 -12.53
N ASP A 187 7.40 2.32 -11.87
CA ASP A 187 7.26 2.28 -10.41
C ASP A 187 7.00 0.87 -9.85
N SER A 188 7.42 -0.19 -10.56
CA SER A 188 7.24 -1.58 -10.13
C SER A 188 8.13 -1.97 -8.93
N SER A 189 9.18 -1.20 -8.66
CA SER A 189 10.08 -1.36 -7.52
C SER A 189 10.32 -0.07 -6.73
N SER A 190 9.67 1.03 -7.10
CA SER A 190 9.81 2.34 -6.45
C SER A 190 9.13 2.41 -5.08
N PHE A 191 8.21 1.49 -4.79
CA PHE A 191 7.41 1.47 -3.57
C PHE A 191 7.45 0.09 -2.90
N SER A 192 7.15 0.02 -1.59
CA SER A 192 7.04 -1.25 -0.86
C SER A 192 5.87 -2.08 -1.39
N SER A 193 6.00 -3.41 -1.45
CA SER A 193 4.91 -4.33 -1.84
C SER A 193 3.66 -4.23 -0.97
N SER A 194 3.82 -3.86 0.31
CA SER A 194 2.73 -3.59 1.25
C SER A 194 2.18 -2.16 1.17
N GLY A 195 2.70 -1.35 0.26
CA GLY A 195 2.45 0.08 0.14
C GLY A 195 3.26 0.90 1.15
N MET A 196 3.40 2.20 0.87
CA MET A 196 4.10 3.13 1.76
C MET A 196 3.62 4.57 1.58
N TRP A 197 3.73 5.37 2.65
CA TRP A 197 3.44 6.81 2.61
C TRP A 197 4.61 7.57 1.99
N VAL A 198 4.33 8.36 0.96
CA VAL A 198 5.30 9.11 0.17
C VAL A 198 4.94 10.58 0.10
N ARG A 199 5.93 11.45 0.28
CA ARG A 199 5.83 12.89 -0.01
C ARG A 199 6.76 13.23 -1.17
N PHE A 200 6.20 13.81 -2.23
CA PHE A 200 6.99 14.37 -3.32
C PHE A 200 7.49 15.77 -2.98
N THR A 201 8.74 16.09 -3.31
CA THR A 201 9.39 17.36 -2.95
C THR A 201 10.39 17.82 -4.00
N GLY A 202 10.83 19.07 -3.91
CA GLY A 202 11.98 19.57 -4.67
C GLY A 202 11.69 19.77 -6.17
N SER A 203 12.74 19.66 -6.98
CA SER A 203 12.68 19.96 -8.43
C SER A 203 11.86 18.95 -9.23
N GLY A 204 11.59 17.74 -8.70
CA GLY A 204 10.67 16.77 -9.31
C GLY A 204 9.22 17.20 -9.33
N GLY A 205 8.84 18.20 -8.53
CA GLY A 205 7.44 18.52 -8.29
C GLY A 205 7.02 18.06 -6.90
N THR A 206 5.90 18.60 -6.42
CA THR A 206 5.48 18.47 -5.01
C THR A 206 4.13 17.78 -4.85
N THR A 207 3.36 17.66 -5.94
CA THR A 207 2.05 17.04 -5.94
C THR A 207 1.86 16.17 -7.17
N ILE A 208 1.01 15.15 -7.07
CA ILE A 208 0.55 14.38 -8.23
C ILE A 208 -0.48 15.25 -8.98
N PRO A 209 -0.40 15.39 -10.32
CA PRO A 209 -1.37 16.17 -11.08
C PRO A 209 -2.79 15.60 -10.94
N THR A 210 -3.79 16.48 -10.88
CA THR A 210 -5.22 16.12 -10.79
C THR A 210 -5.91 16.03 -12.17
N TYR A 211 -5.12 16.10 -13.23
CA TYR A 211 -5.54 15.94 -14.61
C TYR A 211 -4.50 15.11 -15.35
N ALA A 212 -4.92 14.46 -16.44
CA ALA A 212 -4.08 13.58 -17.22
C ALA A 212 -2.98 14.41 -17.95
N PRO A 213 -1.67 14.16 -17.70
CA PRO A 213 -0.59 15.03 -18.16
C PRO A 213 -0.13 14.76 -19.61
N GLY A 214 -0.75 13.82 -20.32
CA GLY A 214 -0.28 13.28 -21.58
C GLY A 214 0.60 12.04 -21.38
N THR A 215 0.89 11.32 -22.46
CA THR A 215 1.77 10.13 -22.44
C THR A 215 3.23 10.52 -22.65
N SER A 216 4.16 9.61 -22.33
CA SER A 216 5.60 9.79 -22.61
C SER A 216 6.24 11.01 -21.93
N VAL A 217 5.75 11.34 -20.74
CA VAL A 217 6.31 12.38 -19.87
C VAL A 217 6.60 11.80 -18.48
N CYS A 218 7.19 12.62 -17.60
CA CYS A 218 7.63 12.24 -16.25
C CYS A 218 8.51 10.99 -16.18
N GLY A 219 9.29 10.76 -17.23
CA GLY A 219 10.25 9.67 -17.29
C GLY A 219 9.65 8.29 -17.49
N THR A 220 8.45 8.21 -18.05
CA THR A 220 7.77 6.95 -18.33
C THR A 220 6.93 7.02 -19.59
N SER A 221 6.41 5.89 -20.03
CA SER A 221 5.51 5.82 -21.20
C SER A 221 4.07 6.09 -20.78
N ALA A 222 3.55 5.42 -19.74
CA ALA A 222 2.20 5.59 -19.23
C ALA A 222 2.19 6.31 -17.88
N THR A 223 1.46 7.43 -17.85
CA THR A 223 1.69 8.50 -16.87
C THR A 223 0.63 8.51 -15.79
N GLY A 224 1.07 8.44 -14.53
CA GLY A 224 0.22 8.40 -13.36
C GLY A 224 -0.27 9.79 -12.95
N TRP A 225 -1.57 9.93 -12.71
CA TRP A 225 -2.24 11.14 -12.24
C TRP A 225 -3.40 10.79 -11.29
N TYR A 226 -3.77 11.72 -10.41
CA TYR A 226 -4.81 11.49 -9.40
C TYR A 226 -6.20 11.86 -9.96
N ALA A 227 -7.02 10.84 -10.20
CA ALA A 227 -8.33 10.96 -10.82
C ALA A 227 -9.44 10.97 -9.76
N SER A 228 -9.29 11.79 -8.72
CA SER A 228 -10.26 11.90 -7.63
C SER A 228 -10.18 13.28 -6.98
N THR A 229 -11.19 13.62 -6.18
CA THR A 229 -11.21 14.89 -5.44
C THR A 229 -10.11 14.91 -4.40
N VAL A 230 -9.30 15.97 -4.39
CA VAL A 230 -8.27 16.16 -3.36
C VAL A 230 -8.91 16.38 -1.98
N PRO A 231 -8.37 15.79 -0.91
CA PRO A 231 -8.92 15.94 0.42
C PRO A 231 -8.78 17.35 0.97
N SER A 232 -9.76 17.77 1.76
CA SER A 232 -9.71 18.99 2.56
C SER A 232 -8.53 18.99 3.53
N SER A 233 -8.11 20.18 3.95
CA SER A 233 -7.02 20.38 4.91
C SER A 233 -7.22 19.53 6.18
N GLY A 234 -6.21 18.74 6.54
CA GLY A 234 -6.26 17.87 7.72
C GLY A 234 -7.03 16.56 7.53
N ALA A 235 -7.50 16.25 6.32
CA ALA A 235 -8.21 15.00 6.04
C ALA A 235 -7.34 14.00 5.25
N THR A 236 -7.70 12.73 5.38
CA THR A 236 -7.26 11.65 4.49
C THR A 236 -8.46 11.12 3.71
N ALA A 237 -8.30 10.94 2.41
CA ALA A 237 -9.32 10.36 1.55
C ALA A 237 -8.71 9.27 0.66
N SER A 238 -9.51 8.23 0.39
CA SER A 238 -9.22 7.26 -0.67
C SER A 238 -9.54 7.88 -2.02
N GLY A 239 -8.80 7.48 -3.05
CA GLY A 239 -9.08 7.85 -4.42
C GLY A 239 -8.37 6.95 -5.42
N THR A 240 -8.47 7.32 -6.68
CA THR A 240 -7.94 6.53 -7.79
C THR A 240 -6.74 7.23 -8.41
N LEU A 241 -5.63 6.49 -8.49
CA LEU A 241 -4.48 6.86 -9.31
C LEU A 241 -4.66 6.21 -10.68
N CYS A 242 -4.86 7.02 -11.71
CA CYS A 242 -5.02 6.58 -13.09
C CYS A 242 -3.70 6.68 -13.84
N TYR A 243 -3.46 5.76 -14.78
CA TYR A 243 -2.33 5.80 -15.70
C TYR A 243 -2.83 6.03 -17.11
N GLN A 244 -2.49 7.18 -17.68
CA GLN A 244 -2.84 7.54 -19.06
C GLN A 244 -1.92 6.81 -20.03
N TRP A 245 -2.51 6.18 -21.05
CA TRP A 245 -1.79 5.52 -22.13
C TRP A 245 -2.63 5.50 -23.40
N THR A 246 -1.97 5.61 -24.55
CA THR A 246 -2.60 5.68 -25.88
C THR A 246 -3.75 6.68 -25.92
N SER A 247 -4.98 6.21 -26.13
CA SER A 247 -6.21 7.02 -26.23
C SER A 247 -7.00 7.09 -24.93
N SER A 248 -6.60 6.34 -23.89
CA SER A 248 -7.30 6.32 -22.60
C SER A 248 -6.57 7.17 -21.57
N THR A 249 -7.31 8.08 -20.92
CA THR A 249 -6.80 8.85 -19.78
C THR A 249 -6.64 7.99 -18.53
N CYS A 250 -7.22 6.79 -18.48
CA CYS A 250 -7.11 5.87 -17.36
C CYS A 250 -7.09 4.41 -17.86
N GLN A 251 -6.02 4.05 -18.58
CA GLN A 251 -5.85 2.71 -19.13
C GLN A 251 -5.64 1.68 -18.00
N TRP A 252 -4.88 2.07 -16.98
CA TRP A 252 -4.73 1.32 -15.74
C TRP A 252 -5.05 2.21 -14.55
N SER A 253 -5.35 1.59 -13.42
CA SER A 253 -5.61 2.31 -12.19
C SER A 253 -5.23 1.52 -10.95
N SER A 254 -4.94 2.23 -9.86
CA SER A 254 -4.85 1.66 -8.52
C SER A 254 -5.59 2.54 -7.50
N SER A 255 -6.13 1.90 -6.47
CA SER A 255 -6.69 2.60 -5.31
C SER A 255 -5.55 3.07 -4.41
N ILE A 256 -5.58 4.35 -4.04
CA ILE A 256 -4.58 4.97 -3.15
C ILE A 256 -5.27 5.75 -2.04
N GLN A 257 -4.50 6.18 -1.04
CA GLN A 257 -4.94 7.17 -0.05
C GLN A 257 -4.10 8.43 -0.19
N VAL A 258 -4.74 9.58 0.04
CA VAL A 258 -4.09 10.90 0.03
C VAL A 258 -4.41 11.58 1.34
N ALA A 259 -3.38 12.10 2.01
CA ALA A 259 -3.51 12.92 3.22
C ALA A 259 -3.11 14.37 2.90
N ASN A 260 -3.95 15.32 3.27
CA ASN A 260 -3.64 16.75 3.19
C ASN A 260 -3.11 17.25 4.54
N CYS A 261 -1.81 17.54 4.59
CA CYS A 261 -1.11 17.99 5.80
C CYS A 261 -1.10 19.52 5.94
N ASN A 262 -2.17 20.17 5.47
CA ASN A 262 -2.37 21.61 5.34
C ASN A 262 -1.48 22.28 4.28
N THR A 263 -0.17 22.02 4.30
CA THR A 263 0.82 22.69 3.42
C THR A 263 1.45 21.78 2.38
N TYR A 264 1.22 20.47 2.47
CA TYR A 264 1.71 19.47 1.54
C TYR A 264 0.79 18.25 1.55
N TYR A 265 0.95 17.40 0.54
CA TYR A 265 0.25 16.14 0.43
C TYR A 265 1.19 14.96 0.68
N VAL A 266 0.63 13.90 1.24
CA VAL A 266 1.30 12.60 1.39
C VAL A 266 0.40 11.53 0.78
N TYR A 267 0.99 10.63 0.01
CA TYR A 267 0.30 9.65 -0.81
C TYR A 267 0.67 8.23 -0.35
N PHE A 268 -0.31 7.38 -0.10
CA PHE A 268 -0.07 5.96 0.13
C PHE A 268 -0.04 5.23 -1.20
N LEU A 269 1.14 4.82 -1.65
CA LEU A 269 1.37 4.27 -2.99
C LEU A 269 1.84 2.82 -2.92
N TYR A 270 1.42 2.04 -3.92
CA TYR A 270 1.82 0.65 -4.15
C TYR A 270 2.66 0.55 -5.42
N PRO A 271 3.46 -0.53 -5.58
CA PRO A 271 4.21 -0.77 -6.80
C PRO A 271 3.27 -0.84 -8.00
N SER A 272 3.74 -0.36 -9.15
CA SER A 272 2.93 -0.41 -10.34
C SER A 272 2.72 -1.87 -10.81
N PRO A 273 1.49 -2.25 -11.21
CA PRO A 273 1.18 -3.63 -11.60
C PRO A 273 1.86 -4.07 -12.91
N VAL A 274 2.27 -3.11 -13.75
CA VAL A 274 2.96 -3.34 -15.03
C VAL A 274 4.17 -2.41 -15.07
N CYS A 275 5.24 -2.82 -15.76
CA CYS A 275 6.31 -1.88 -16.08
C CYS A 275 5.90 -0.99 -17.26
N ASN A 276 6.46 0.22 -17.31
CA ASN A 276 6.03 1.41 -18.07
C ASN A 276 4.99 2.32 -17.40
N LEU A 277 4.58 2.03 -16.17
CA LEU A 277 3.71 2.90 -15.38
C LEU A 277 4.54 3.67 -14.34
N ARG A 278 4.38 4.99 -14.26
CA ARG A 278 5.06 5.80 -13.24
C ARG A 278 4.22 6.99 -12.80
N VAL A 279 4.26 7.32 -11.51
CA VAL A 279 3.56 8.48 -10.94
C VAL A 279 4.29 9.77 -11.34
N CYS A 280 3.56 10.66 -12.03
CA CYS A 280 4.05 12.00 -12.36
C CYS A 280 3.84 12.99 -11.21
N THR A 281 4.57 14.09 -11.27
CA THR A 281 4.48 15.21 -10.32
C THR A 281 4.55 16.58 -10.99
N VAL A 282 3.96 17.59 -10.37
CA VAL A 282 3.95 19.01 -10.78
C VAL A 282 4.56 19.94 -9.73
#